data_AF-A0A061F491-F1
#
_entry.id   AF-A0A061F491-F1
#
_cell.length_a   1.000
_cell.length_b   1.000
_cell.length_c   1.000
_cell.angle_alpha   90.00
_cell.angle_beta   90.00
_cell.angle_gamma   90.00
#
_symmetry.space_group_name_H-M   'P 1'
#
loop_
_entity.id
_entity.type
_entity.pdbx_description
1 polymer ?
#
loop_
_entity_poly.entity_id
_entity_poly.type
_entity_poly.pdbx_seq_one_letter_code
_entity_poly.pdbx_strand_id
1 'polypeptide(L)'
;MENGSPSDDKQLVLLDARNLYETRIGKFHSPSVETLDPGIRQYSDLPAWIDNNSEQLRGKHVLMYCTGGIRCEMASAYIRSKGPGFENVFQLFGGIQCYLEQFPDGGFFRGKNFVFDHRISVGSSDTNIMGACLICGSSYDNYSSRCRCMHCRMLVLICDGCQLKSDAYVCELCQKHCKEIGSFPSVEDSEPEALLDQSDLKTVCSDPIISSQLPLRYGNGPPRKLRILCLHGFRQNASSFKGRSASLAKKLKSIAELVFVDAPHELPFIYQSCMEANNSCAPPLGQHAPLPENCKRKCAWLVAPDFSGISEADWKIADLPFDPLQYQGQTDGFDASLGYLRKVFSEQGPFDGILGFSQGAAMAALVCAQRERIKGDIDFRFVILCSGFALPLPAFKQGSINCPSLHIFGRDPGKDRQITSHTSRYLASLFEDGCSVIIEHEFGHIIPTRPPYIDDIKDFLQRFL
;
A
#
# COMPACT_ATOMS: atom_id res chain seq x y z
N MET A 1 -49.59 4.24 -28.15
CA MET A 1 -48.34 3.50 -27.92
C MET A 1 -47.25 4.55 -27.77
N GLU A 2 -47.04 5.03 -26.54
CA GLU A 2 -45.93 5.93 -26.22
C GLU A 2 -44.80 5.07 -25.66
N ASN A 3 -43.73 4.93 -26.43
CA ASN A 3 -42.49 4.32 -25.97
C ASN A 3 -41.76 5.35 -25.10
N GLY A 4 -41.96 5.26 -23.78
CA GLY A 4 -41.11 5.95 -22.81
C GLY A 4 -39.71 5.33 -22.81
N SER A 5 -38.70 6.15 -23.09
CA SER A 5 -37.29 5.83 -22.85
C SER A 5 -37.05 5.53 -21.36
N PRO A 6 -36.30 4.47 -20.99
CA PRO A 6 -35.94 4.24 -19.60
C PRO A 6 -34.92 5.32 -19.18
N SER A 7 -35.31 6.18 -18.24
CA SER A 7 -34.39 7.09 -17.58
C SER A 7 -33.34 6.29 -16.81
N ASP A 8 -32.05 6.59 -17.04
CA ASP A 8 -30.87 5.95 -16.45
C ASP A 8 -30.66 6.35 -14.97
N ASP A 9 -31.73 6.34 -14.18
CA ASP A 9 -31.76 6.87 -12.81
C ASP A 9 -31.48 5.76 -11.79
N LYS A 10 -30.35 5.06 -11.97
CA LYS A 10 -29.94 4.00 -11.05
C LYS A 10 -29.41 4.61 -9.75
N GLN A 11 -30.03 4.26 -8.63
CA GLN A 11 -29.67 4.76 -7.30
C GLN A 11 -28.18 4.50 -6.98
N LEU A 12 -27.50 5.51 -6.47
CA LEU A 12 -26.08 5.44 -6.07
C LEU A 12 -25.96 5.06 -4.58
N VAL A 13 -25.05 4.14 -4.25
CA VAL A 13 -24.72 3.77 -2.87
C VAL A 13 -23.21 3.71 -2.67
N LEU A 14 -22.75 4.15 -1.50
CA LEU A 14 -21.38 3.92 -1.03
C LEU A 14 -21.34 2.67 -0.17
N LEU A 15 -20.33 1.81 -0.34
CA LEU A 15 -20.10 0.65 0.53
C LEU A 15 -18.72 0.72 1.17
N ASP A 16 -18.70 0.79 2.50
CA ASP A 16 -17.46 0.73 3.28
C ASP A 16 -17.02 -0.73 3.44
N ALA A 17 -16.00 -1.15 2.70
CA ALA A 17 -15.50 -2.54 2.74
C ALA A 17 -14.49 -2.76 3.88
N ARG A 18 -14.50 -1.91 4.91
CA ARG A 18 -13.57 -1.97 6.05
C ARG A 18 -14.18 -2.66 7.27
N ASN A 19 -13.32 -2.96 8.24
CA ASN A 19 -13.75 -3.44 9.55
C ASN A 19 -14.31 -2.27 10.37
N LEU A 20 -15.24 -2.57 11.29
CA LEU A 20 -15.94 -1.58 12.10
C LEU A 20 -15.02 -0.61 12.83
N TYR A 21 -13.90 -1.09 13.38
CA TYR A 21 -12.95 -0.22 14.09
C TYR A 21 -12.29 0.82 13.17
N GLU A 22 -12.19 0.57 11.86
CA GLU A 22 -11.67 1.54 10.89
C GLU A 22 -12.72 2.60 10.58
N THR A 23 -13.98 2.18 10.41
CA THR A 23 -15.12 3.06 10.10
C THR A 23 -15.44 4.04 11.22
N ARG A 24 -15.28 3.64 12.48
CA ARG A 24 -15.56 4.48 13.66
C ARG A 24 -14.78 5.79 13.71
N ILE A 25 -13.54 5.77 13.22
CA ILE A 25 -12.66 6.95 13.32
C ILE A 25 -12.69 7.82 12.08
N GLY A 26 -13.25 7.33 10.98
CA GLY A 26 -13.47 8.14 9.79
C GLY A 26 -14.06 7.34 8.65
N LYS A 27 -14.91 7.97 7.84
CA LYS A 27 -15.63 7.38 6.72
C LYS A 27 -16.02 8.43 5.69
N PHE A 28 -16.40 7.99 4.51
CA PHE A 28 -17.02 8.89 3.54
C PHE A 28 -18.42 9.28 4.00
N HIS A 29 -18.77 10.55 3.76
CA HIS A 29 -20.08 11.10 4.01
C HIS A 29 -20.46 12.03 2.86
N SER A 30 -21.61 11.76 2.26
CA SER A 30 -22.25 12.61 1.27
C SER A 30 -23.73 12.75 1.64
N PRO A 31 -24.28 13.98 1.70
CA PRO A 31 -25.68 14.20 2.11
C PRO A 31 -26.71 13.46 1.25
N SER A 32 -26.39 13.26 -0.04
CA SER A 32 -27.32 12.71 -1.03
C SER A 32 -27.07 11.24 -1.38
N VAL A 33 -26.08 10.59 -0.75
CA VAL A 33 -25.69 9.21 -1.08
C VAL A 33 -25.64 8.39 0.20
N GLU A 34 -26.44 7.32 0.22
CA GLU A 34 -26.44 6.37 1.32
C GLU A 34 -25.08 5.67 1.43
N THR A 35 -24.55 5.61 2.65
CA THR A 35 -23.32 4.85 2.95
C THR A 35 -23.67 3.61 3.75
N LEU A 36 -23.51 2.46 3.11
CA LEU A 36 -23.67 1.15 3.68
C LEU A 36 -22.42 0.81 4.52
N ASP A 37 -22.64 0.61 5.82
CA ASP A 37 -21.63 0.19 6.80
C ASP A 37 -21.94 -1.25 7.25
N PRO A 38 -21.19 -2.25 6.76
CA PRO A 38 -21.40 -3.64 7.12
C PRO A 38 -21.20 -3.97 8.60
N GLY A 39 -20.48 -3.13 9.35
CA GLY A 39 -20.19 -3.37 10.77
C GLY A 39 -19.39 -4.66 11.03
N ILE A 40 -18.61 -5.13 10.06
CA ILE A 40 -17.89 -6.40 10.13
C ILE A 40 -16.67 -6.33 11.06
N ARG A 41 -16.31 -7.46 11.68
CA ARG A 41 -15.11 -7.55 12.54
C ARG A 41 -13.85 -7.79 11.72
N GLN A 42 -13.99 -8.59 10.67
CA GLN A 42 -12.94 -9.01 9.76
C GLN A 42 -13.49 -9.06 8.34
N TYR A 43 -12.60 -8.92 7.36
CA TYR A 43 -12.99 -8.86 5.94
C TYR A 43 -13.70 -10.13 5.45
N SER A 44 -13.38 -11.30 6.00
CA SER A 44 -14.04 -12.57 5.65
C SER A 44 -15.53 -12.61 5.99
N ASP A 45 -16.03 -11.68 6.80
CA ASP A 45 -17.45 -11.57 7.12
C ASP A 45 -18.22 -10.74 6.06
N LEU A 46 -17.52 -9.99 5.20
CA LEU A 46 -18.13 -9.13 4.18
C LEU A 46 -18.99 -9.90 3.16
N PRO A 47 -18.57 -11.07 2.62
CA PRO A 47 -19.40 -11.84 1.71
C PRO A 47 -20.76 -12.23 2.30
N ALA A 48 -20.78 -12.71 3.54
CA ALA A 48 -22.02 -13.06 4.23
C ALA A 48 -22.92 -11.83 4.43
N TRP A 49 -22.33 -10.67 4.74
CA TRP A 49 -23.10 -9.42 4.81
C TRP A 49 -23.68 -9.03 3.44
N ILE A 50 -22.90 -9.12 2.37
CA ILE A 50 -23.37 -8.84 1.00
C ILE A 50 -24.56 -9.74 0.66
N ASP A 51 -24.48 -11.03 0.98
CA ASP A 51 -25.54 -12.00 0.70
C ASP A 51 -26.85 -11.63 1.39
N ASN A 52 -26.77 -11.32 2.68
CA ASN A 52 -27.90 -10.91 3.50
C ASN A 52 -28.47 -9.53 3.12
N ASN A 53 -27.72 -8.71 2.37
CA ASN A 53 -28.11 -7.34 1.98
C ASN A 53 -28.14 -7.14 0.46
N SER A 54 -28.28 -8.23 -0.31
CA SER A 54 -28.21 -8.23 -1.78
C SER A 54 -29.16 -7.22 -2.42
N GLU A 55 -30.37 -7.06 -1.87
CA GLU A 55 -31.38 -6.12 -2.37
C GLU A 55 -31.00 -4.64 -2.19
N GLN A 56 -30.09 -4.32 -1.26
CA GLN A 56 -29.56 -2.96 -1.12
C GLN A 56 -28.51 -2.62 -2.18
N LEU A 57 -28.03 -3.62 -2.93
CA LEU A 57 -26.98 -3.49 -3.93
C LEU A 57 -27.49 -3.75 -5.36
N ARG A 58 -28.45 -4.67 -5.51
CA ARG A 58 -29.02 -5.07 -6.81
C ARG A 58 -29.63 -3.86 -7.54
N GLY A 59 -29.24 -3.69 -8.81
CA GLY A 59 -29.74 -2.62 -9.68
C GLY A 59 -29.16 -1.23 -9.40
N LYS A 60 -28.31 -1.08 -8.38
CA LYS A 60 -27.71 0.19 -7.96
C LYS A 60 -26.30 0.40 -8.52
N HIS A 61 -25.83 1.64 -8.54
CA HIS A 61 -24.40 1.93 -8.69
C HIS A 61 -23.73 1.82 -7.32
N VAL A 62 -22.89 0.80 -7.16
CA VAL A 62 -22.19 0.53 -5.90
C VAL A 62 -20.77 1.09 -5.98
N LEU A 63 -20.50 2.18 -5.27
CA LEU A 63 -19.14 2.72 -5.12
C LEU A 63 -18.52 2.19 -3.83
N MET A 64 -17.43 1.43 -3.95
CA MET A 64 -16.78 0.84 -2.78
C MET A 64 -15.48 1.53 -2.44
N TYR A 65 -15.14 1.52 -1.16
CA TYR A 65 -13.84 1.98 -0.70
C TYR A 65 -13.30 1.14 0.45
N CYS A 66 -11.98 1.18 0.60
CA CYS A 66 -11.27 0.73 1.77
C CYS A 66 -9.97 1.54 1.90
N THR A 67 -9.13 1.27 2.90
CA THR A 67 -7.90 2.06 3.16
C THR A 67 -7.01 2.23 1.92
N GLY A 68 -6.76 1.14 1.17
CA GLY A 68 -5.80 1.12 0.06
C GLY A 68 -6.26 0.37 -1.20
N GLY A 69 -7.56 0.12 -1.36
CA GLY A 69 -8.16 -0.50 -2.55
C GLY A 69 -8.22 -2.04 -2.59
N ILE A 70 -7.27 -2.77 -1.97
CA ILE A 70 -7.15 -4.24 -2.10
C ILE A 70 -8.43 -5.01 -1.75
N ARG A 71 -9.15 -4.61 -0.68
CA ARG A 71 -10.41 -5.27 -0.29
C ARG A 71 -11.54 -5.05 -1.30
N CYS A 72 -11.51 -3.91 -2.00
CA CYS A 72 -12.51 -3.57 -3.01
C CYS A 72 -12.30 -4.39 -4.29
N GLU A 73 -11.06 -4.72 -4.65
CA GLU A 73 -10.77 -5.61 -5.79
C GLU A 73 -11.52 -6.94 -5.63
N MET A 74 -11.32 -7.57 -4.47
CA MET A 74 -11.93 -8.85 -4.12
C MET A 74 -13.44 -8.75 -3.95
N ALA A 75 -13.93 -7.71 -3.26
CA ALA A 75 -15.37 -7.51 -3.05
C ALA A 75 -16.09 -7.23 -4.38
N SER A 76 -15.47 -6.52 -5.31
CA SER A 76 -16.07 -6.20 -6.60
C SER A 76 -16.27 -7.43 -7.47
N ALA A 77 -15.30 -8.34 -7.47
CA ALA A 77 -15.41 -9.63 -8.14
C ALA A 77 -16.51 -10.48 -7.50
N TYR A 78 -16.60 -10.49 -6.17
CA TYR A 78 -17.63 -11.23 -5.45
C TYR A 78 -19.04 -10.72 -5.76
N ILE A 79 -19.28 -9.40 -5.69
CA ILE A 79 -20.59 -8.81 -5.97
C ILE A 79 -21.00 -9.10 -7.42
N ARG A 80 -20.11 -8.89 -8.39
CA ARG A 80 -20.38 -9.22 -9.81
C ARG A 80 -20.70 -10.70 -10.02
N SER A 81 -20.11 -11.61 -9.25
CA SER A 81 -20.39 -13.05 -9.36
C SER A 81 -21.83 -13.44 -9.01
N LYS A 82 -22.61 -12.55 -8.36
CA LYS A 82 -24.01 -12.77 -8.03
C LYS A 82 -24.95 -12.72 -9.25
N GLY A 83 -24.45 -12.31 -10.41
CA GLY A 83 -25.18 -12.37 -11.67
C GLY A 83 -26.00 -11.10 -11.98
N PRO A 84 -27.11 -11.23 -12.72
CA PRO A 84 -27.85 -10.08 -13.24
C PRO A 84 -28.29 -9.08 -12.16
N GLY A 85 -28.01 -7.80 -12.42
CA GLY A 85 -28.29 -6.69 -11.50
C GLY A 85 -27.12 -6.30 -10.59
N PHE A 86 -25.95 -6.92 -10.71
CA PHE A 86 -24.75 -6.61 -9.92
C PHE A 86 -23.55 -6.15 -10.75
N GLU A 87 -23.80 -5.63 -11.95
CA GLU A 87 -22.76 -5.24 -12.91
C GLU A 87 -22.09 -3.91 -12.53
N ASN A 88 -22.88 -2.98 -11.98
CA ASN A 88 -22.51 -1.58 -11.74
C ASN A 88 -21.74 -1.40 -10.42
N VAL A 89 -20.62 -2.10 -10.27
CA VAL A 89 -19.76 -2.04 -9.08
C VAL A 89 -18.44 -1.34 -9.41
N PHE A 90 -18.16 -0.27 -8.67
CA PHE A 90 -16.99 0.58 -8.83
C PHE A 90 -16.21 0.61 -7.53
N GLN A 91 -14.95 0.99 -7.62
CA GLN A 91 -14.07 1.07 -6.46
C GLN A 91 -13.25 2.35 -6.50
N LEU A 92 -12.97 2.91 -5.34
CA LEU A 92 -12.07 4.03 -5.17
C LEU A 92 -10.64 3.58 -5.47
N PHE A 93 -10.10 4.03 -6.59
CA PHE A 93 -8.75 3.67 -7.02
C PHE A 93 -7.71 4.14 -5.99
N GLY A 94 -6.89 3.22 -5.50
CA GLY A 94 -5.91 3.49 -4.44
C GLY A 94 -6.50 3.71 -3.03
N GLY A 95 -7.83 3.60 -2.87
CA GLY A 95 -8.52 3.69 -1.60
C GLY A 95 -8.50 5.07 -0.94
N ILE A 96 -8.90 5.10 0.33
CA ILE A 96 -8.95 6.33 1.16
C ILE A 96 -7.58 7.01 1.22
N GLN A 97 -6.49 6.24 1.22
CA GLN A 97 -5.15 6.82 1.27
C GLN A 97 -4.88 7.73 0.06
N CYS A 98 -5.10 7.23 -1.17
CA CYS A 98 -4.92 8.05 -2.36
C CYS A 98 -5.92 9.21 -2.41
N TYR A 99 -7.14 9.01 -1.91
CA TYR A 99 -8.13 10.07 -1.83
C TYR A 99 -7.69 11.21 -0.90
N LEU A 100 -7.22 10.91 0.31
CA LEU A 100 -6.73 11.92 1.25
C LEU A 100 -5.41 12.58 0.81
N GLU A 101 -4.61 11.89 -0.02
CA GLU A 101 -3.47 12.51 -0.69
C GLU A 101 -3.91 13.55 -1.74
N GLN A 102 -5.06 13.34 -2.39
CA GLN A 102 -5.64 14.23 -3.40
C GLN A 102 -6.50 15.35 -2.79
N PHE A 103 -7.16 15.08 -1.67
CA PHE A 103 -8.03 16.00 -0.93
C PHE A 103 -7.52 16.13 0.52
N PRO A 104 -6.48 16.95 0.78
CA PRO A 104 -5.87 17.09 2.11
C PRO A 104 -6.78 17.75 3.17
N ASP A 105 -7.83 18.45 2.73
CA ASP A 105 -8.92 18.98 3.54
C ASP A 105 -9.95 17.90 3.93
N GLY A 106 -9.80 16.70 3.36
CA GLY A 106 -10.64 15.54 3.61
C GLY A 106 -11.74 15.37 2.59
N GLY A 107 -12.09 16.38 1.79
CA GLY A 107 -13.19 16.30 0.81
C GLY A 107 -14.49 15.74 1.40
N PHE A 108 -14.94 14.59 0.89
CA PHE A 108 -16.08 13.82 1.38
C PHE A 108 -15.74 12.84 2.51
N PHE A 109 -14.46 12.63 2.80
CA PHE A 109 -14.01 11.81 3.91
C PHE A 109 -13.94 12.65 5.20
N ARG A 110 -14.58 12.16 6.26
CA ARG A 110 -14.60 12.80 7.58
C ARG A 110 -13.81 11.96 8.58
N GLY A 111 -13.10 12.62 9.49
CA GLY A 111 -12.29 11.98 10.53
C GLY A 111 -10.92 11.47 10.04
N LYS A 112 -10.44 10.39 10.67
CA LYS A 112 -9.13 9.77 10.44
C LYS A 112 -9.24 8.46 9.64
N ASN A 113 -8.29 8.24 8.74
CA ASN A 113 -8.14 6.98 8.02
C ASN A 113 -7.28 6.02 8.84
N PHE A 114 -7.84 4.88 9.24
CA PHE A 114 -7.09 3.82 9.92
C PHE A 114 -6.01 3.22 9.01
N VAL A 115 -4.79 3.09 9.50
CA VAL A 115 -3.66 2.47 8.78
C VAL A 115 -3.01 1.36 9.61
N PHE A 116 -2.58 0.30 8.95
CA PHE A 116 -2.07 -0.92 9.58
C PHE A 116 -0.58 -0.86 9.92
N ASP A 117 -0.10 0.30 10.37
CA ASP A 117 1.27 0.52 10.82
C ASP A 117 1.31 1.26 12.18
N HIS A 118 2.50 1.65 12.62
CA HIS A 118 2.70 2.29 13.93
C HIS A 118 1.97 3.62 14.10
N ARG A 119 1.56 4.27 13.01
CA ARG A 119 0.78 5.51 13.03
C ARG A 119 -0.65 5.26 13.47
N ILE A 120 -1.16 4.04 13.25
CA ILE A 120 -2.52 3.55 13.56
C ILE A 120 -3.64 4.29 12.80
N SER A 121 -3.53 5.59 12.62
CA SER A 121 -4.43 6.40 11.83
C SER A 121 -3.72 7.61 11.21
N VAL A 122 -4.17 8.06 10.05
CA VAL A 122 -3.72 9.29 9.39
C VAL A 122 -4.94 10.16 9.16
N GLY A 123 -4.92 11.39 9.69
CA GLY A 123 -6.04 12.33 9.60
C GLY A 123 -5.99 13.21 8.36
N SER A 124 -7.16 13.69 7.97
CA SER A 124 -7.31 14.94 7.23
C SER A 124 -6.92 16.13 8.13
N SER A 125 -6.75 17.32 7.54
CA SER A 125 -6.64 18.60 8.26
C SER A 125 -7.90 18.96 9.07
N ASP A 126 -8.99 18.22 8.87
CA ASP A 126 -10.26 18.33 9.59
C ASP A 126 -10.10 17.94 11.08
N THR A 127 -10.38 18.89 11.98
CA THR A 127 -10.32 18.70 13.44
C THR A 127 -11.55 18.00 14.01
N ASN A 128 -12.55 17.67 13.18
CA ASN A 128 -13.78 17.05 13.63
C ASN A 128 -13.58 15.57 14.00
N ILE A 129 -13.61 15.28 15.29
CA ILE A 129 -13.44 13.94 15.84
C ILE A 129 -14.75 13.16 15.69
N MET A 130 -14.77 12.21 14.74
CA MET A 130 -15.92 11.33 14.54
C MET A 130 -16.05 10.21 15.58
N GLY A 131 -14.91 9.75 16.11
CA GLY A 131 -14.89 8.65 17.07
C GLY A 131 -15.44 9.07 18.44
N ALA A 132 -15.92 8.10 19.21
CA ALA A 132 -16.34 8.29 20.59
C ALA A 132 -15.79 7.18 21.48
N CYS A 133 -15.48 7.54 22.73
CA CYS A 133 -15.11 6.56 23.74
C CYS A 133 -16.27 5.61 23.99
N LEU A 134 -16.00 4.31 23.94
CA LEU A 134 -16.98 3.25 24.17
C LEU A 134 -17.62 3.28 25.57
N ILE A 135 -16.95 3.88 26.56
CA ILE A 135 -17.40 3.88 27.96
C ILE A 135 -18.17 5.17 28.29
N CYS A 136 -17.56 6.33 28.09
CA CYS A 136 -18.15 7.61 28.50
C CYS A 136 -18.78 8.42 27.35
N GLY A 137 -18.63 7.98 26.10
CA GLY A 137 -19.18 8.67 24.93
C GLY A 137 -18.44 9.95 24.50
N SER A 138 -17.38 10.37 25.20
CA SER A 138 -16.61 11.56 24.83
C SER A 138 -15.96 11.40 23.46
N SER A 139 -15.90 12.46 22.65
CA SER A 139 -15.20 12.48 21.36
C SER A 139 -13.76 11.98 21.51
N TYR A 140 -13.43 10.92 20.81
CA TYR A 140 -12.13 10.26 20.90
C TYR A 140 -11.89 9.33 19.71
N ASP A 141 -10.76 9.46 19.04
CA ASP A 141 -10.44 8.72 17.80
C ASP A 141 -9.01 8.13 17.80
N ASN A 142 -8.30 8.20 18.92
CA ASN A 142 -6.95 7.64 19.06
C ASN A 142 -7.02 6.20 19.58
N TYR A 143 -6.57 5.24 18.79
CA TYR A 143 -6.50 3.85 19.23
C TYR A 143 -5.24 3.56 20.04
N SER A 144 -5.41 2.78 21.11
CA SER A 144 -4.32 2.13 21.82
C SER A 144 -4.28 0.65 21.44
N SER A 145 -3.08 0.11 21.18
CA SER A 145 -2.88 -1.31 20.85
C SER A 145 -3.29 -2.25 22.00
N ARG A 146 -3.37 -1.73 23.23
CA ARG A 146 -3.80 -2.43 24.45
C ARG A 146 -5.32 -2.43 24.61
N CYS A 147 -6.03 -1.46 24.05
CA CYS A 147 -7.48 -1.34 24.15
C CYS A 147 -8.19 -2.29 23.18
N ARG A 148 -8.53 -3.47 23.67
CA ARG A 148 -9.16 -4.54 22.88
C ARG A 148 -10.36 -5.12 23.60
N CYS A 149 -11.33 -5.57 22.82
CA CYS A 149 -12.44 -6.34 23.35
C CYS A 149 -11.93 -7.66 23.97
N MET A 150 -12.41 -8.01 25.17
CA MET A 150 -12.01 -9.23 25.86
C MET A 150 -12.46 -10.51 25.13
N HIS A 151 -13.59 -10.48 24.42
CA HIS A 151 -14.13 -11.66 23.75
C HIS A 151 -13.56 -11.86 22.34
N CYS A 152 -13.52 -10.80 21.53
CA CYS A 152 -13.15 -10.92 20.10
C CYS A 152 -11.80 -10.27 19.77
N ARG A 153 -11.14 -9.62 20.73
CA ARG A 153 -9.84 -8.94 20.56
C ARG A 153 -9.80 -7.79 19.53
N MET A 154 -10.94 -7.43 18.95
CA MET A 154 -11.11 -6.25 18.09
C MET A 154 -10.73 -4.98 18.85
N LEU A 155 -10.10 -4.02 18.15
CA LEU A 155 -9.78 -2.71 18.72
C LEU A 155 -11.04 -1.96 19.15
N VAL A 156 -10.94 -1.27 20.29
CA VAL A 156 -12.00 -0.42 20.85
C VAL A 156 -11.44 0.96 21.20
N LEU A 157 -12.26 2.00 21.05
CA LEU A 157 -11.90 3.38 21.37
C LEU A 157 -12.16 3.64 22.86
N ILE A 158 -11.10 3.81 23.64
CA ILE A 158 -11.17 4.11 25.08
C ILE A 158 -10.33 5.36 25.34
N CYS A 159 -10.95 6.44 25.81
CA CYS A 159 -10.21 7.67 26.14
C CYS A 159 -9.27 7.46 27.32
N ASP A 160 -8.25 8.30 27.45
CA ASP A 160 -7.21 8.13 28.47
C ASP A 160 -7.78 8.09 29.89
N GLY A 161 -8.79 8.90 30.19
CA GLY A 161 -9.46 8.90 31.48
C GLY A 161 -10.24 7.62 31.80
N CYS A 162 -10.70 6.89 30.78
CA CYS A 162 -11.39 5.60 30.93
C CYS A 162 -10.40 4.42 30.94
N GLN A 163 -9.24 4.56 30.28
CA GLN A 163 -8.18 3.53 30.32
C GLN A 163 -7.66 3.33 31.76
N LEU A 164 -7.64 4.38 32.58
CA LEU A 164 -7.22 4.29 33.98
C LEU A 164 -8.23 3.59 34.91
N LYS A 165 -9.47 3.37 34.45
CA LYS A 165 -10.58 2.89 35.29
C LYS A 165 -10.92 1.41 35.09
N SER A 166 -10.50 0.82 33.98
CA SER A 166 -10.81 -0.56 33.63
C SER A 166 -9.80 -1.09 32.63
N ASP A 167 -9.42 -2.35 32.77
CA ASP A 167 -8.57 -3.08 31.82
C ASP A 167 -9.38 -4.06 30.93
N ALA A 168 -10.71 -4.09 31.13
CA ALA A 168 -11.62 -5.05 30.56
C ALA A 168 -12.70 -4.33 29.74
N TYR A 169 -12.67 -4.49 28.42
CA TYR A 169 -13.60 -3.83 27.49
C TYR A 169 -14.39 -4.85 26.68
N VAL A 170 -15.65 -4.54 26.39
CA VAL A 170 -16.50 -5.36 25.51
C VAL A 170 -17.00 -4.47 24.38
N CYS A 171 -16.61 -4.77 23.13
CA CYS A 171 -17.07 -4.00 21.98
C CYS A 171 -18.59 -4.12 21.78
N GLU A 172 -19.20 -3.14 21.12
CA GLU A 172 -20.64 -3.05 20.88
C GLU A 172 -21.22 -4.27 20.15
N LEU A 173 -20.46 -4.92 19.27
CA LEU A 173 -20.92 -6.12 18.59
C LEU A 173 -21.02 -7.32 19.55
N CYS A 174 -20.12 -7.43 20.52
CA CYS A 174 -20.19 -8.46 21.56
C CYS A 174 -21.28 -8.12 22.59
N GLN A 175 -21.44 -6.84 22.94
CA GLN A 175 -22.52 -6.41 23.84
C GLN A 175 -23.91 -6.75 23.27
N LYS A 176 -24.11 -6.57 21.96
CA LYS A 176 -25.36 -6.93 21.28
C LYS A 176 -25.62 -8.44 21.31
N HIS A 177 -24.65 -9.26 20.93
CA HIS A 177 -24.81 -10.72 20.93
C HIS A 177 -24.97 -11.31 22.35
N CYS A 178 -24.36 -10.71 23.37
CA CYS A 178 -24.56 -11.14 24.76
C CYS A 178 -25.92 -10.72 25.35
N LYS A 179 -26.61 -9.72 24.77
CA LYS A 179 -27.97 -9.35 25.18
C LYS A 179 -29.05 -10.24 24.54
N GLU A 180 -28.77 -10.83 23.38
CA GLU A 180 -29.66 -11.80 22.71
C GLU A 180 -29.59 -13.20 23.34
N ILE A 181 -28.49 -13.52 24.02
CA ILE A 181 -28.32 -14.75 24.81
C ILE A 181 -28.62 -14.40 26.28
N GLY A 182 -29.90 -14.47 26.66
CA GLY A 182 -30.31 -14.26 28.05
C GLY A 182 -29.60 -15.20 29.04
N SER A 183 -29.03 -14.60 30.09
CA SER A 183 -28.61 -15.17 31.38
C SER A 183 -27.76 -16.44 31.39
N PHE A 184 -26.51 -16.30 31.84
CA PHE A 184 -25.85 -17.33 32.66
C PHE A 184 -25.56 -16.74 34.05
N PRO A 185 -25.73 -17.53 35.12
CA PRO A 185 -25.79 -17.02 36.49
C PRO A 185 -24.44 -16.50 36.98
N SER A 186 -24.52 -15.46 37.81
CA SER A 186 -23.44 -14.98 38.67
C SER A 186 -22.89 -16.13 39.51
N VAL A 187 -21.60 -16.40 39.40
CA VAL A 187 -20.86 -17.21 40.37
C VAL A 187 -20.23 -16.25 41.36
N GLU A 188 -20.75 -16.31 42.59
CA GLU A 188 -20.18 -15.67 43.77
C GLU A 188 -18.79 -16.24 44.11
N ASP A 189 -18.05 -15.40 44.82
CA ASP A 189 -16.72 -15.55 45.39
C ASP A 189 -16.29 -16.97 45.80
N SER A 190 -15.05 -17.33 45.42
CA SER A 190 -14.20 -18.25 46.19
C SER A 190 -12.72 -17.99 45.87
N GLU A 191 -11.99 -17.57 46.89
CA GLU A 191 -10.54 -17.24 46.95
C GLU A 191 -9.62 -18.48 46.78
N PRO A 192 -8.28 -18.29 46.63
CA PRO A 192 -7.40 -19.20 45.91
C PRO A 192 -6.61 -20.16 46.82
N GLU A 193 -6.36 -21.38 46.35
CA GLU A 193 -5.31 -22.25 46.91
C GLU A 193 -4.15 -22.42 45.93
N ALA A 194 -2.97 -22.11 46.46
CA ALA A 194 -1.65 -22.31 45.88
C ALA A 194 -1.24 -23.79 45.93
N LEU A 195 -0.40 -24.22 44.98
CA LEU A 195 0.98 -24.71 45.22
C LEU A 195 1.51 -25.58 44.06
N LEU A 196 2.72 -25.19 43.59
CA LEU A 196 3.82 -26.00 43.02
C LEU A 196 3.61 -26.60 41.61
N ASP A 197 4.58 -26.64 40.69
CA ASP A 197 6.03 -26.66 40.83
C ASP A 197 6.75 -26.17 39.55
N GLN A 198 7.93 -25.57 39.71
CA GLN A 198 8.86 -25.21 38.63
C GLN A 198 10.06 -26.17 38.66
N SER A 199 10.31 -26.91 37.58
CA SER A 199 11.68 -27.26 37.15
C SER A 199 11.71 -28.08 35.85
N ASP A 200 12.78 -27.85 35.07
CA ASP A 200 13.30 -28.60 33.92
C ASP A 200 12.60 -28.36 32.57
N LEU A 201 13.25 -27.83 31.52
CA LEU A 201 14.43 -28.41 30.88
C LEU A 201 15.37 -27.39 30.21
N LYS A 202 16.64 -27.79 30.22
CA LYS A 202 17.86 -27.13 29.76
C LYS A 202 17.98 -26.92 28.24
N THR A 203 18.69 -25.85 27.91
CA THR A 203 19.46 -25.60 26.68
C THR A 203 20.45 -26.72 26.36
N VAL A 204 20.47 -27.21 25.11
CA VAL A 204 21.70 -27.71 24.45
C VAL A 204 21.66 -27.35 22.96
N CYS A 205 22.74 -26.73 22.51
CA CYS A 205 23.07 -26.39 21.14
C CYS A 205 24.06 -27.43 20.61
N SER A 206 24.01 -27.79 19.33
CA SER A 206 25.07 -28.56 18.67
C SER A 206 25.08 -28.28 17.17
N ASP A 207 26.15 -27.62 16.72
CA ASP A 207 26.57 -27.44 15.32
C ASP A 207 27.06 -28.76 14.70
N PRO A 208 27.21 -28.79 13.36
CA PRO A 208 28.42 -29.35 12.79
C PRO A 208 29.17 -28.40 11.83
N ILE A 209 30.48 -28.56 11.88
CA ILE A 209 31.58 -27.90 11.18
C ILE A 209 31.61 -28.23 9.67
N ILE A 210 31.73 -27.23 8.78
CA ILE A 210 32.50 -27.31 7.51
C ILE A 210 33.21 -25.95 7.26
N SER A 211 34.41 -26.08 6.70
CA SER A 211 35.57 -25.19 6.70
C SER A 211 35.55 -24.04 5.65
N SER A 212 36.02 -22.86 6.10
CA SER A 212 36.91 -21.84 5.46
C SER A 212 36.99 -21.74 3.92
N GLN A 213 36.95 -20.56 3.28
CA GLN A 213 37.91 -19.45 3.42
C GLN A 213 37.36 -18.16 2.77
N LEU A 214 37.42 -17.01 3.45
CA LEU A 214 37.63 -15.64 2.90
C LEU A 214 37.85 -14.66 4.08
N PRO A 215 38.65 -13.60 3.92
CA PRO A 215 39.31 -12.92 5.03
C PRO A 215 38.38 -11.98 5.80
N LEU A 216 38.19 -12.27 7.09
CA LEU A 216 37.50 -11.40 8.05
C LEU A 216 38.34 -10.16 8.36
N ARG A 217 37.86 -8.98 7.93
CA ARG A 217 38.21 -7.70 8.57
C ARG A 217 37.30 -7.50 9.79
N TYR A 218 37.77 -7.89 10.97
CA TYR A 218 37.11 -7.51 12.22
C TYR A 218 37.36 -6.02 12.52
N GLY A 219 36.32 -5.20 12.38
CA GLY A 219 36.23 -3.89 13.02
C GLY A 219 35.31 -3.99 14.23
N ASN A 220 35.82 -3.70 15.43
CA ASN A 220 35.08 -3.65 16.69
C ASN A 220 34.12 -2.43 16.74
N GLY A 221 33.06 -2.45 15.93
CA GLY A 221 31.96 -1.50 15.98
C GLY A 221 30.62 -2.22 16.16
N PRO A 222 29.55 -1.54 16.63
CA PRO A 222 28.21 -2.11 16.59
C PRO A 222 27.86 -2.50 15.14
N PRO A 223 27.13 -3.61 14.92
CA PRO A 223 26.82 -4.08 13.57
C PRO A 223 26.11 -2.97 12.79
N ARG A 224 26.73 -2.45 11.73
CA ARG A 224 26.16 -1.37 10.95
C ARG A 224 25.00 -1.91 10.11
N LYS A 225 23.91 -1.16 10.04
CA LYS A 225 22.80 -1.48 9.15
C LYS A 225 23.16 -1.08 7.72
N LEU A 226 22.68 -1.85 6.76
CA LEU A 226 22.75 -1.50 5.34
C LEU A 226 21.89 -0.28 5.08
N ARG A 227 22.39 0.73 4.37
CA ARG A 227 21.59 1.87 3.92
C ARG A 227 21.14 1.64 2.49
N ILE A 228 19.82 1.58 2.26
CA ILE A 228 19.25 1.22 0.96
C ILE A 228 18.43 2.39 0.43
N LEU A 229 18.83 2.94 -0.71
CA LEU A 229 18.10 4.00 -1.40
C LEU A 229 16.88 3.40 -2.12
N CYS A 230 15.68 3.93 -1.86
CA CYS A 230 14.41 3.38 -2.32
C CYS A 230 13.77 4.26 -3.40
N LEU A 231 13.63 3.71 -4.60
CA LEU A 231 13.03 4.36 -5.78
C LEU A 231 11.59 3.88 -5.98
N HIS A 232 10.63 4.80 -5.89
CA HIS A 232 9.19 4.51 -6.03
C HIS A 232 8.77 4.18 -7.48
N GLY A 233 7.56 3.67 -7.67
CA GLY A 233 6.99 3.38 -8.99
C GLY A 233 6.45 4.62 -9.72
N PHE A 234 5.93 4.43 -10.93
CA PHE A 234 5.36 5.50 -11.75
C PHE A 234 4.16 6.16 -11.06
N ARG A 235 4.05 7.50 -11.16
CA ARG A 235 3.00 8.33 -10.53
C ARG A 235 2.88 8.07 -9.01
N GLN A 236 4.01 7.92 -8.35
CA GLN A 236 4.12 7.81 -6.89
C GLN A 236 5.05 8.90 -6.36
N ASN A 237 5.32 8.86 -5.06
CA ASN A 237 6.27 9.71 -4.36
C ASN A 237 6.86 8.94 -3.17
N ALA A 238 7.93 9.46 -2.57
CA ALA A 238 8.63 8.90 -1.42
C ALA A 238 7.68 8.59 -0.27
N SER A 239 6.77 9.52 0.04
CA SER A 239 5.79 9.38 1.13
C SER A 239 4.86 8.18 0.91
N SER A 240 4.26 8.06 -0.28
CA SER A 240 3.34 6.95 -0.59
C SER A 240 4.08 5.62 -0.66
N PHE A 241 5.30 5.58 -1.22
CA PHE A 241 6.10 4.36 -1.29
C PHE A 241 6.60 3.90 0.09
N LYS A 242 7.02 4.81 0.96
CA LYS A 242 7.33 4.53 2.38
C LYS A 242 6.13 3.93 3.11
N GLY A 243 4.93 4.44 2.85
CA GLY A 243 3.68 3.87 3.39
C GLY A 243 3.44 2.43 2.91
N ARG A 244 3.53 2.19 1.59
CA ARG A 244 3.32 0.86 0.98
C ARG A 244 4.36 -0.18 1.41
N SER A 245 5.58 0.24 1.70
CA SER A 245 6.70 -0.61 2.10
C SER A 245 6.94 -0.66 3.62
N ALA A 246 6.05 -0.10 4.43
CA ALA A 246 6.21 -0.03 5.89
C ALA A 246 6.38 -1.40 6.56
N SER A 247 5.68 -2.43 6.06
CA SER A 247 5.84 -3.82 6.53
C SER A 247 7.25 -4.35 6.29
N LEU A 248 7.81 -4.09 5.09
CA LEU A 248 9.18 -4.44 4.74
C LEU A 248 10.17 -3.72 5.65
N ALA A 249 10.04 -2.39 5.76
CA ALA A 249 10.90 -1.56 6.62
C ALA A 249 10.91 -2.06 8.07
N LYS A 250 9.74 -2.44 8.60
CA LYS A 250 9.62 -3.00 9.96
C LYS A 250 10.37 -4.32 10.09
N LYS A 251 10.26 -5.22 9.11
CA LYS A 251 10.88 -6.55 9.11
C LYS A 251 12.39 -6.51 8.87
N LEU A 252 12.88 -5.48 8.18
CA LEU A 252 14.31 -5.27 7.93
C LEU A 252 14.97 -4.33 8.96
N LYS A 253 14.23 -3.78 9.93
CA LYS A 253 14.72 -2.74 10.86
C LYS A 253 16.01 -3.10 11.59
N SER A 254 16.29 -4.38 11.84
CA SER A 254 17.52 -4.83 12.49
C SER A 254 18.74 -4.83 11.56
N ILE A 255 18.54 -4.97 10.24
CA ILE A 255 19.60 -5.18 9.26
C ILE A 255 19.76 -4.06 8.24
N ALA A 256 18.71 -3.28 7.96
CA ALA A 256 18.73 -2.23 6.96
C ALA A 256 17.93 -0.98 7.38
N GLU A 257 18.40 0.18 6.91
CA GLU A 257 17.71 1.46 6.87
C GLU A 257 17.26 1.74 5.43
N LEU A 258 15.96 2.00 5.25
CA LEU A 258 15.38 2.34 3.95
C LEU A 258 15.23 3.86 3.82
N VAL A 259 15.90 4.46 2.84
CA VAL A 259 15.89 5.90 2.56
C VAL A 259 15.06 6.15 1.30
N PHE A 260 13.99 6.93 1.41
CA PHE A 260 13.03 7.17 0.32
C PHE A 260 13.21 8.56 -0.27
N VAL A 261 13.23 8.66 -1.60
CA VAL A 261 13.39 9.92 -2.33
C VAL A 261 12.31 10.08 -3.41
N ASP A 262 11.99 11.33 -3.73
CA ASP A 262 11.05 11.68 -4.79
C ASP A 262 11.77 11.73 -6.13
N ALA A 263 11.18 11.16 -7.17
CA ALA A 263 11.71 11.26 -8.52
C ALA A 263 11.58 12.71 -9.04
N PRO A 264 12.47 13.16 -9.94
CA PRO A 264 12.54 14.57 -10.32
C PRO A 264 11.49 15.00 -11.35
N HIS A 265 10.85 14.06 -12.06
CA HIS A 265 9.84 14.40 -13.06
C HIS A 265 8.47 14.48 -12.41
N GLU A 266 7.98 15.69 -12.21
CA GLU A 266 6.62 15.92 -11.72
C GLU A 266 5.60 15.73 -12.85
N LEU A 267 4.54 14.99 -12.56
CA LEU A 267 3.52 14.63 -13.54
C LEU A 267 2.22 15.39 -13.27
N PRO A 268 1.49 15.77 -14.34
CA PRO A 268 0.18 16.41 -14.20
C PRO A 268 -0.83 15.45 -13.56
N PHE A 269 -1.82 16.02 -12.88
CA PHE A 269 -2.98 15.26 -12.41
C PHE A 269 -3.81 14.84 -13.62
N ILE A 270 -4.04 13.54 -13.75
CA ILE A 270 -4.89 12.98 -14.80
C ILE A 270 -6.23 12.69 -14.16
N TYR A 271 -7.30 13.20 -14.76
CA TYR A 271 -8.67 12.85 -14.40
C TYR A 271 -9.38 12.31 -15.64
N GLN A 272 -10.26 11.35 -15.43
CA GLN A 272 -11.11 10.83 -16.49
C GLN A 272 -12.44 11.57 -16.42
N SER A 273 -12.78 12.31 -17.47
CA SER A 273 -14.10 12.93 -17.59
C SER A 273 -15.12 11.81 -17.81
N CYS A 274 -16.15 11.75 -16.99
CA CYS A 274 -17.20 10.75 -17.08
C CYS A 274 -18.24 11.17 -18.13
N MET A 275 -17.85 11.37 -19.38
CA MET A 275 -18.79 11.73 -20.45
C MET A 275 -18.35 11.09 -21.77
N GLU A 276 -19.04 10.05 -22.21
CA GLU A 276 -19.47 9.92 -23.60
C GLU A 276 -20.76 9.08 -23.68
N ALA A 277 -21.90 9.77 -23.82
CA ALA A 277 -22.92 9.48 -24.83
C ALA A 277 -24.05 10.53 -24.77
N ASN A 278 -23.98 11.48 -25.71
CA ASN A 278 -25.05 12.35 -26.22
C ASN A 278 -25.66 13.47 -25.36
N ASN A 279 -25.65 14.66 -25.99
CA ASN A 279 -26.36 15.92 -25.73
C ASN A 279 -25.73 16.92 -24.75
N SER A 280 -24.96 17.84 -25.37
CA SER A 280 -24.99 19.29 -25.15
C SER A 280 -25.17 19.78 -23.71
N CYS A 281 -24.09 19.73 -22.93
CA CYS A 281 -23.75 20.77 -21.96
C CYS A 281 -22.23 20.75 -21.79
N ALA A 282 -21.53 21.63 -22.52
CA ALA A 282 -20.13 21.89 -22.24
C ALA A 282 -20.02 22.54 -20.85
N PRO A 283 -19.13 22.09 -19.95
CA PRO A 283 -18.85 22.84 -18.73
C PRO A 283 -18.20 24.18 -19.13
N PRO A 284 -18.46 25.28 -18.40
CA PRO A 284 -17.92 26.58 -18.76
C PRO A 284 -16.38 26.53 -18.75
N LEU A 285 -15.76 26.88 -19.88
CA LEU A 285 -14.33 27.15 -19.95
C LEU A 285 -14.00 28.29 -18.98
N GLY A 286 -13.05 28.07 -18.07
CA GLY A 286 -12.31 29.17 -17.45
C GLY A 286 -12.31 29.29 -15.92
N GLN A 287 -12.60 28.23 -15.15
CA GLN A 287 -12.36 28.25 -13.70
C GLN A 287 -11.71 26.95 -13.21
N HIS A 288 -10.44 26.75 -13.53
CA HIS A 288 -9.62 25.79 -12.78
C HIS A 288 -9.23 26.45 -11.46
N ALA A 289 -9.79 25.96 -10.35
CA ALA A 289 -9.36 26.36 -9.02
C ALA A 289 -7.87 26.03 -8.87
N PRO A 290 -7.02 26.95 -8.35
CA PRO A 290 -5.62 26.65 -8.10
C PRO A 290 -5.52 25.45 -7.15
N LEU A 291 -4.59 24.54 -7.44
CA LEU A 291 -4.32 23.39 -6.59
C LEU A 291 -4.02 23.87 -5.16
N PRO A 292 -4.60 23.23 -4.12
CA PRO A 292 -4.19 23.49 -2.76
C PRO A 292 -2.68 23.26 -2.64
N GLU A 293 -1.96 24.17 -1.97
CA GLU A 293 -0.50 24.12 -1.77
C GLU A 293 0.02 22.77 -1.21
N ASN A 294 -0.88 21.96 -0.65
CA ASN A 294 -0.61 20.66 -0.02
C ASN A 294 -0.92 19.42 -0.88
N CYS A 295 -1.32 19.56 -2.15
CA CYS A 295 -1.54 18.40 -3.01
C CYS A 295 -0.19 17.76 -3.37
N LYS A 296 0.08 16.54 -2.85
CA LYS A 296 1.37 15.87 -3.05
C LYS A 296 1.53 15.49 -4.52
N ARG A 297 2.49 16.14 -5.17
CA ARG A 297 2.85 15.92 -6.57
C ARG A 297 3.13 14.43 -6.83
N LYS A 298 2.68 13.95 -7.98
CA LYS A 298 2.98 12.59 -8.46
C LYS A 298 4.22 12.68 -9.32
N CYS A 299 5.19 11.83 -9.07
CA CYS A 299 6.48 11.89 -9.75
C CYS A 299 6.75 10.61 -10.54
N ALA A 300 7.73 10.69 -11.44
CA ALA A 300 8.26 9.57 -12.19
C ALA A 300 9.78 9.69 -12.36
N TRP A 301 10.42 8.53 -12.52
CA TRP A 301 11.85 8.43 -12.85
C TRP A 301 12.10 8.53 -14.34
N LEU A 302 11.13 8.13 -15.14
CA LEU A 302 11.18 8.15 -16.60
C LEU A 302 9.86 8.68 -17.14
N VAL A 303 9.92 9.35 -18.28
CA VAL A 303 8.79 10.04 -18.90
C VAL A 303 8.65 9.62 -20.35
N ALA A 304 7.51 9.97 -20.95
CA ALA A 304 7.30 9.78 -22.37
C ALA A 304 8.22 10.74 -23.18
N PRO A 305 8.65 10.36 -24.41
CA PRO A 305 9.55 11.17 -25.23
C PRO A 305 9.05 12.58 -25.56
N ASP A 306 7.74 12.80 -25.55
CA ASP A 306 7.07 14.08 -25.82
C ASP A 306 6.82 14.91 -24.55
N PHE A 307 7.35 14.50 -23.40
CA PHE A 307 7.15 15.19 -22.14
C PHE A 307 7.95 16.50 -22.09
N SER A 308 7.25 17.63 -22.22
CA SER A 308 7.85 18.97 -22.31
C SER A 308 8.35 19.55 -20.98
N GLY A 309 8.15 18.85 -19.85
CA GLY A 309 8.61 19.29 -18.53
C GLY A 309 7.93 20.57 -18.01
N ILE A 310 6.94 21.10 -18.72
CA ILE A 310 6.21 22.30 -18.29
C ILE A 310 5.22 21.89 -17.20
N SER A 311 5.66 22.12 -15.95
CA SER A 311 4.85 22.17 -14.75
C SER A 311 3.91 23.38 -14.80
N GLU A 312 2.92 23.36 -15.68
CA GLU A 312 1.65 23.94 -15.29
C GLU A 312 0.90 22.83 -14.59
N ALA A 313 0.41 23.14 -13.40
CA ALA A 313 -0.26 22.21 -12.50
C ALA A 313 -1.68 21.91 -13.02
N ASP A 314 -1.74 21.63 -14.31
CA ASP A 314 -2.93 21.56 -15.12
C ASP A 314 -3.43 20.13 -15.12
N TRP A 315 -4.73 20.05 -14.91
CA TRP A 315 -5.47 18.82 -14.99
C TRP A 315 -5.51 18.37 -16.44
N LYS A 316 -4.90 17.24 -16.76
CA LYS A 316 -5.00 16.64 -18.09
C LYS A 316 -6.16 15.65 -18.13
N ILE A 317 -7.08 15.83 -19.07
CA ILE A 317 -8.12 14.83 -19.36
C ILE A 317 -7.43 13.58 -19.92
N ALA A 318 -7.77 12.40 -19.39
CA ALA A 318 -7.35 11.16 -20.00
C ALA A 318 -8.12 10.94 -21.31
N ASP A 319 -7.43 10.97 -22.45
CA ASP A 319 -8.05 10.71 -23.76
C ASP A 319 -8.50 9.25 -23.93
N LEU A 320 -7.94 8.33 -23.13
CA LEU A 320 -8.21 6.89 -23.18
C LEU A 320 -8.23 6.26 -21.76
N PRO A 321 -8.88 5.09 -21.58
CA PRO A 321 -8.73 4.28 -20.37
C PRO A 321 -7.26 3.96 -20.06
N PHE A 322 -6.94 3.72 -18.78
CA PHE A 322 -5.59 3.38 -18.31
C PHE A 322 -4.94 2.32 -19.21
N ASP A 323 -3.83 2.69 -19.86
CA ASP A 323 -3.03 1.78 -20.67
C ASP A 323 -2.14 0.91 -19.74
N PRO A 324 -2.39 -0.40 -19.62
CA PRO A 324 -1.57 -1.28 -18.79
C PRO A 324 -0.13 -1.41 -19.30
N LEU A 325 0.15 -1.05 -20.56
CA LEU A 325 1.48 -1.09 -21.17
C LEU A 325 2.18 0.28 -21.18
N GLN A 326 1.59 1.30 -20.53
CA GLN A 326 2.13 2.66 -20.49
C GLN A 326 3.60 2.71 -20.03
N TYR A 327 4.01 1.78 -19.17
CA TYR A 327 5.39 1.66 -18.68
C TYR A 327 6.42 1.40 -19.80
N GLN A 328 6.00 0.83 -20.93
CA GLN A 328 6.86 0.56 -22.09
C GLN A 328 7.21 1.83 -22.87
N GLY A 329 6.36 2.87 -22.78
CA GLY A 329 6.58 4.16 -23.46
C GLY A 329 7.34 5.19 -22.63
N GLN A 330 7.65 4.90 -21.36
CA GLN A 330 8.36 5.81 -20.45
C GLN A 330 9.87 5.60 -20.54
N THR A 331 10.45 6.00 -21.66
CA THR A 331 11.85 5.70 -22.00
C THR A 331 12.79 6.90 -21.92
N ASP A 332 12.26 8.10 -21.73
CA ASP A 332 13.04 9.34 -21.68
C ASP A 332 13.18 9.90 -20.24
N GLY A 333 13.92 10.99 -20.06
CA GLY A 333 14.16 11.64 -18.78
C GLY A 333 15.25 10.99 -17.93
N PHE A 334 15.97 10.00 -18.46
CA PHE A 334 17.01 9.28 -17.73
C PHE A 334 18.15 10.19 -17.24
N ASP A 335 18.68 11.07 -18.08
CA ASP A 335 19.83 11.90 -17.69
C ASP A 335 19.50 12.88 -16.57
N ALA A 336 18.28 13.44 -16.56
CA ALA A 336 17.79 14.28 -15.47
C ALA A 336 17.64 13.47 -14.16
N SER A 337 17.05 12.28 -14.24
CA SER A 337 16.94 11.36 -13.10
C SER A 337 18.29 10.89 -12.58
N LEU A 338 19.25 10.63 -13.46
CA LEU A 338 20.60 10.26 -13.09
C LEU A 338 21.33 11.44 -12.43
N GLY A 339 21.21 12.65 -12.96
CA GLY A 339 21.74 13.87 -12.35
C GLY A 339 21.20 14.10 -10.94
N TYR A 340 19.90 13.90 -10.74
CA TYR A 340 19.27 13.93 -9.43
C TYR A 340 19.82 12.85 -8.49
N LEU A 341 19.95 11.60 -8.95
CA LEU A 341 20.50 10.51 -8.15
C LEU A 341 21.96 10.77 -7.74
N ARG A 342 22.80 11.34 -8.63
CA ARG A 342 24.17 11.76 -8.26
C ARG A 342 24.16 12.73 -7.09
N LYS A 343 23.27 13.73 -7.12
CA LYS A 343 23.09 14.69 -6.02
C LYS A 343 22.68 13.98 -4.73
N VAL A 344 21.70 13.08 -4.78
CA VAL A 344 21.26 12.29 -3.61
C VAL A 344 22.39 11.43 -3.04
N PHE A 345 23.17 10.75 -3.87
CA PHE A 345 24.32 9.95 -3.41
C PHE A 345 25.39 10.81 -2.75
N SER A 346 25.67 12.00 -3.29
CA SER A 346 26.61 12.96 -2.71
C SER A 346 26.13 13.53 -1.37
N GLU A 347 24.86 13.92 -1.27
CA GLU A 347 24.32 14.61 -0.08
C GLU A 347 23.88 13.67 1.04
N GLN A 348 23.37 12.49 0.71
CA GLN A 348 22.73 11.57 1.66
C GLN A 348 23.42 10.21 1.74
N GLY A 349 24.43 9.95 0.92
CA GLY A 349 25.21 8.71 0.94
C GLY A 349 26.13 8.59 2.17
N PRO A 350 26.92 7.51 2.25
CA PRO A 350 26.98 6.40 1.31
C PRO A 350 25.76 5.48 1.41
N PHE A 351 25.38 4.87 0.29
CA PHE A 351 24.34 3.84 0.21
C PHE A 351 24.99 2.48 -0.11
N ASP A 352 24.51 1.44 0.54
CA ASP A 352 24.95 0.05 0.33
C ASP A 352 24.28 -0.61 -0.86
N GLY A 353 23.04 -0.21 -1.15
CA GLY A 353 22.25 -0.78 -2.23
C GLY A 353 21.12 0.14 -2.67
N ILE A 354 20.52 -0.22 -3.79
CA ILE A 354 19.33 0.46 -4.33
C ILE A 354 18.18 -0.54 -4.34
N LEU A 355 17.00 -0.12 -3.88
CA LEU A 355 15.75 -0.85 -4.03
C LEU A 355 14.83 -0.07 -4.95
N GLY A 356 14.42 -0.66 -6.06
CA GLY A 356 13.43 -0.09 -6.96
C GLY A 356 12.13 -0.87 -6.96
N PHE A 357 11.01 -0.18 -7.12
CA PHE A 357 9.69 -0.78 -7.34
C PHE A 357 9.10 -0.34 -8.68
N SER A 358 8.65 -1.28 -9.51
CA SER A 358 8.03 -1.00 -10.81
C SER A 358 8.94 -0.13 -11.69
N GLN A 359 8.51 1.07 -12.10
CA GLN A 359 9.37 2.03 -12.82
C GLN A 359 10.68 2.37 -12.06
N GLY A 360 10.64 2.46 -10.73
CA GLY A 360 11.85 2.65 -9.93
C GLY A 360 12.83 1.48 -10.03
N ALA A 361 12.34 0.25 -10.26
CA ALA A 361 13.19 -0.91 -10.54
C ALA A 361 13.81 -0.83 -11.95
N ALA A 362 13.04 -0.40 -12.94
CA ALA A 362 13.57 -0.14 -14.29
C ALA A 362 14.69 0.92 -14.26
N MET A 363 14.48 2.02 -13.51
CA MET A 363 15.49 3.06 -13.29
C MET A 363 16.73 2.50 -12.57
N ALA A 364 16.56 1.76 -11.47
CA ALA A 364 17.68 1.16 -10.74
C ALA A 364 18.49 0.19 -11.60
N ALA A 365 17.82 -0.62 -12.43
CA ALA A 365 18.50 -1.50 -13.38
C ALA A 365 19.25 -0.73 -14.46
N LEU A 366 18.71 0.38 -14.97
CA LEU A 366 19.41 1.24 -15.94
C LEU A 366 20.65 1.91 -15.33
N VAL A 367 20.58 2.32 -14.05
CA VAL A 367 21.76 2.78 -13.29
C VAL A 367 22.81 1.67 -13.21
N CYS A 368 22.42 0.42 -12.94
CA CYS A 368 23.34 -0.71 -12.94
C CYS A 368 23.96 -0.96 -14.32
N ALA A 369 23.18 -0.86 -15.41
CA ALA A 369 23.67 -1.03 -16.78
C ALA A 369 24.66 0.08 -17.21
N GLN A 370 24.58 1.26 -16.58
CA GLN A 370 25.44 2.41 -16.85
C GLN A 370 26.60 2.54 -15.83
N ARG A 371 26.93 1.46 -15.10
CA ARG A 371 27.91 1.50 -13.99
C ARG A 371 29.25 2.13 -14.36
N GLU A 372 29.76 1.86 -15.56
CA GLU A 372 31.02 2.47 -16.03
C GLU A 372 30.92 4.00 -16.23
N ARG A 373 29.76 4.51 -16.65
CA ARG A 373 29.52 5.96 -16.85
C ARG A 373 29.36 6.71 -15.52
N ILE A 374 29.05 6.02 -14.44
CA ILE A 374 28.70 6.62 -13.13
C ILE A 374 29.69 6.24 -12.02
N LYS A 375 30.76 5.53 -12.36
CA LYS A 375 31.77 5.02 -11.43
C LYS A 375 32.39 6.18 -10.64
N GLY A 376 32.35 6.10 -9.31
CA GLY A 376 32.85 7.14 -8.41
C GLY A 376 31.82 8.23 -8.07
N ASP A 377 30.74 8.39 -8.85
CA ASP A 377 29.62 9.29 -8.50
C ASP A 377 28.53 8.55 -7.72
N ILE A 378 28.24 7.30 -8.12
CA ILE A 378 27.18 6.47 -7.58
C ILE A 378 27.74 5.06 -7.37
N ASP A 379 28.16 4.79 -6.13
CA ASP A 379 28.67 3.48 -5.74
C ASP A 379 27.71 2.77 -4.78
N PHE A 380 27.36 1.54 -5.13
CA PHE A 380 26.56 0.63 -4.30
C PHE A 380 26.94 -0.83 -4.59
N ARG A 381 26.59 -1.74 -3.68
CA ARG A 381 27.05 -3.14 -3.68
C ARG A 381 26.02 -4.12 -4.22
N PHE A 382 24.73 -3.77 -4.16
CA PHE A 382 23.65 -4.64 -4.65
C PHE A 382 22.40 -3.84 -5.07
N VAL A 383 21.52 -4.49 -5.82
CA VAL A 383 20.23 -3.94 -6.22
C VAL A 383 19.07 -4.89 -5.89
N ILE A 384 17.92 -4.34 -5.46
CA ILE A 384 16.67 -5.07 -5.24
C ILE A 384 15.63 -4.52 -6.21
N LEU A 385 15.07 -5.39 -7.04
CA LEU A 385 14.20 -5.04 -8.16
C LEU A 385 12.84 -5.71 -7.99
N CYS A 386 11.87 -4.95 -7.49
CA CYS A 386 10.51 -5.42 -7.25
C CYS A 386 9.59 -5.09 -8.43
N SER A 387 9.00 -6.09 -9.08
CA SER A 387 8.19 -5.97 -10.29
C SER A 387 8.87 -5.10 -11.37
N GLY A 388 10.17 -5.28 -11.56
CA GLY A 388 10.96 -4.51 -12.52
C GLY A 388 10.82 -4.99 -13.96
N PHE A 389 11.16 -4.11 -14.90
CA PHE A 389 11.19 -4.39 -16.33
C PHE A 389 12.42 -3.73 -16.97
N ALA A 390 12.89 -4.30 -18.08
CA ALA A 390 13.95 -3.70 -18.90
C ALA A 390 13.35 -2.66 -19.84
N LEU A 391 14.05 -1.54 -20.02
CA LEU A 391 13.69 -0.55 -21.04
C LEU A 391 14.23 -1.01 -22.40
N PRO A 392 13.56 -0.69 -23.51
CA PRO A 392 14.04 -1.01 -24.87
C PRO A 392 15.18 -0.06 -25.30
N LEU A 393 16.24 0.01 -24.50
CA LEU A 393 17.40 0.87 -24.74
C LEU A 393 18.64 0.04 -25.10
N PRO A 394 19.55 0.54 -25.96
CA PRO A 394 20.77 -0.18 -26.36
C PRO A 394 21.70 -0.57 -25.21
N ALA A 395 21.53 0.05 -24.03
CA ALA A 395 22.28 -0.23 -22.81
C ALA A 395 22.05 -1.64 -22.24
N PHE A 396 20.96 -2.31 -22.62
CA PHE A 396 20.58 -3.62 -22.10
C PHE A 396 20.98 -4.73 -23.07
N LYS A 397 22.21 -5.24 -22.90
CA LYS A 397 22.66 -6.50 -23.55
C LYS A 397 22.56 -7.64 -22.52
N GLN A 398 22.28 -8.86 -22.99
CA GLN A 398 22.18 -10.01 -22.10
C GLN A 398 23.52 -10.27 -21.38
N GLY A 399 23.47 -10.51 -20.07
CA GLY A 399 24.66 -10.73 -19.23
C GLY A 399 25.62 -9.53 -19.15
N SER A 400 25.20 -8.31 -19.45
CA SER A 400 26.09 -7.14 -19.43
C SER A 400 26.12 -6.39 -18.09
N ILE A 401 25.26 -6.74 -17.15
CA ILE A 401 25.15 -6.03 -15.86
C ILE A 401 25.84 -6.83 -14.76
N ASN A 402 27.02 -6.34 -14.34
CA ASN A 402 27.77 -6.89 -13.21
C ASN A 402 27.36 -6.20 -11.90
N CYS A 403 26.30 -6.69 -11.26
CA CYS A 403 25.85 -6.22 -9.96
C CYS A 403 25.01 -7.30 -9.28
N PRO A 404 25.30 -7.70 -8.02
CA PRO A 404 24.43 -8.61 -7.28
C PRO A 404 23.00 -8.07 -7.19
N SER A 405 22.03 -8.86 -7.65
CA SER A 405 20.63 -8.43 -7.78
C SER A 405 19.66 -9.41 -7.13
N LEU A 406 18.62 -8.86 -6.50
CA LEU A 406 17.46 -9.60 -6.03
C LEU A 406 16.23 -9.17 -6.81
N HIS A 407 15.64 -10.08 -7.56
CA HIS A 407 14.46 -9.84 -8.37
C HIS A 407 13.23 -10.43 -7.68
N ILE A 408 12.20 -9.62 -7.46
CA ILE A 408 10.99 -10.03 -6.72
C ILE A 408 9.76 -9.69 -7.56
N PHE A 409 8.97 -10.68 -7.99
CA PHE A 409 7.81 -10.43 -8.87
C PHE A 409 6.75 -11.54 -8.83
N GLY A 410 5.57 -11.27 -9.40
CA GLY A 410 4.47 -12.22 -9.47
C GLY A 410 4.78 -13.43 -10.39
N ARG A 411 4.47 -14.67 -9.98
CA ARG A 411 4.87 -15.92 -10.68
C ARG A 411 4.16 -16.17 -12.03
N ASP A 412 2.88 -15.81 -12.15
CA ASP A 412 2.03 -16.23 -13.27
C ASP A 412 1.54 -15.08 -14.15
N PRO A 413 1.25 -15.33 -15.45
CA PRO A 413 0.49 -14.42 -16.29
C PRO A 413 -0.83 -14.02 -15.63
N GLY A 414 -1.09 -12.71 -15.53
CA GLY A 414 -2.33 -12.15 -14.98
C GLY A 414 -2.35 -11.93 -13.46
N LYS A 415 -1.35 -12.40 -12.70
CA LYS A 415 -1.23 -12.09 -11.25
C LYS A 415 -0.71 -10.67 -11.03
N ASP A 416 0.39 -10.33 -11.67
CA ASP A 416 0.82 -8.94 -11.81
C ASP A 416 0.24 -8.42 -13.13
N ARG A 417 -0.82 -7.61 -13.03
CA ARG A 417 -1.53 -7.03 -14.17
C ARG A 417 -0.82 -5.83 -14.77
N GLN A 418 0.23 -5.33 -14.11
CA GLN A 418 1.01 -4.18 -14.58
C GLN A 418 2.26 -4.65 -15.30
N ILE A 419 3.04 -5.53 -14.66
CA ILE A 419 4.31 -6.04 -15.20
C ILE A 419 4.27 -7.56 -15.21
N THR A 420 4.35 -8.17 -16.40
CA THR A 420 4.28 -9.63 -16.51
C THR A 420 5.52 -10.31 -15.91
N SER A 421 5.35 -11.54 -15.42
CA SER A 421 6.45 -12.35 -14.90
C SER A 421 7.55 -12.58 -15.94
N HIS A 422 7.18 -12.72 -17.21
CA HIS A 422 8.12 -12.82 -18.32
C HIS A 422 9.00 -11.57 -18.46
N THR A 423 8.41 -10.38 -18.36
CA THR A 423 9.14 -9.10 -18.43
C THR A 423 10.17 -8.98 -17.30
N SER A 424 9.80 -9.37 -16.07
CA SER A 424 10.74 -9.33 -14.94
C SER A 424 11.82 -10.41 -15.02
N ARG A 425 11.51 -11.61 -15.53
CA ARG A 425 12.52 -12.65 -15.81
C ARG A 425 13.51 -12.21 -16.89
N TYR A 426 13.02 -11.56 -17.95
CA TYR A 426 13.88 -11.00 -18.98
C TYR A 426 14.85 -9.97 -18.39
N LEU A 427 14.38 -9.07 -17.52
CA LEU A 427 15.26 -8.15 -16.81
C LEU A 427 16.34 -8.88 -15.99
N ALA A 428 15.98 -9.97 -15.29
CA ALA A 428 16.93 -10.77 -14.54
C ALA A 428 18.01 -11.43 -15.41
N SER A 429 17.69 -11.81 -16.66
CA SER A 429 18.67 -12.38 -17.61
C SER A 429 19.69 -11.37 -18.16
N LEU A 430 19.50 -10.07 -17.92
CA LEU A 430 20.45 -9.03 -18.33
C LEU A 430 21.63 -8.90 -17.35
N PHE A 431 21.47 -9.42 -16.13
CA PHE A 431 22.53 -9.52 -15.14
C PHE A 431 23.41 -10.74 -15.42
N GLU A 432 24.70 -10.65 -15.09
CA GLU A 432 25.65 -11.75 -15.26
C GLU A 432 25.20 -13.02 -14.51
N ASP A 433 25.54 -14.19 -15.06
CA ASP A 433 25.20 -15.48 -14.45
C ASP A 433 25.74 -15.57 -13.02
N GLY A 434 24.88 -15.97 -12.08
CA GLY A 434 25.20 -16.04 -10.65
C GLY A 434 25.05 -14.72 -9.87
N CYS A 435 24.79 -13.58 -10.54
CA CYS A 435 24.51 -12.33 -9.85
C CYS A 435 23.04 -12.19 -9.39
N SER A 436 22.11 -12.92 -10.04
CA SER A 436 20.67 -12.79 -9.81
C SER A 436 20.11 -13.83 -8.84
N VAL A 437 19.40 -13.37 -7.81
CA VAL A 437 18.49 -14.17 -6.99
C VAL A 437 17.06 -13.83 -7.36
N ILE A 438 16.20 -14.83 -7.57
CA ILE A 438 14.81 -14.63 -8.00
C ILE A 438 13.85 -15.11 -6.90
N ILE A 439 12.90 -14.25 -6.54
CA ILE A 439 11.76 -14.55 -5.66
C ILE A 439 10.47 -14.35 -6.46
N GLU A 440 9.73 -15.43 -6.65
CA GLU A 440 8.42 -15.38 -7.32
C GLU A 440 7.28 -15.61 -6.32
N HIS A 441 6.23 -14.79 -6.37
CA HIS A 441 5.10 -14.85 -5.43
C HIS A 441 3.73 -14.75 -6.12
N GLU A 442 2.64 -15.01 -5.38
CA GLU A 442 1.29 -15.09 -5.95
C GLU A 442 0.46 -13.81 -5.78
N PHE A 443 1.02 -12.79 -5.15
CA PHE A 443 0.29 -11.59 -4.70
C PHE A 443 0.26 -10.41 -5.69
N GLY A 444 0.71 -10.61 -6.92
CA GLY A 444 0.66 -9.59 -7.98
C GLY A 444 1.67 -8.45 -7.80
N HIS A 445 1.26 -7.21 -8.09
CA HIS A 445 2.15 -6.04 -8.15
C HIS A 445 2.46 -5.43 -6.76
N ILE A 446 3.09 -6.23 -5.89
CA ILE A 446 3.43 -5.84 -4.50
C ILE A 446 4.80 -6.38 -4.07
N ILE A 447 5.33 -5.88 -2.95
CA ILE A 447 6.49 -6.48 -2.28
C ILE A 447 5.99 -7.49 -1.23
N PRO A 448 6.26 -8.80 -1.38
CA PRO A 448 5.85 -9.81 -0.41
C PRO A 448 6.65 -9.68 0.89
N THR A 449 5.96 -9.64 2.03
CA THR A 449 6.61 -9.48 3.36
C THR A 449 6.29 -10.60 4.33
N ARG A 450 5.56 -11.63 3.88
CA ARG A 450 5.29 -12.85 4.66
C ARG A 450 6.37 -13.90 4.37
N PRO A 451 6.68 -14.80 5.31
CA PRO A 451 7.46 -15.99 5.01
C PRO A 451 6.84 -16.80 3.86
N PRO A 452 7.65 -17.49 3.03
CA PRO A 452 9.12 -17.54 3.09
C PRO A 452 9.81 -16.29 2.52
N TYR A 453 9.10 -15.47 1.74
CA TYR A 453 9.69 -14.37 0.95
C TYR A 453 10.51 -13.36 1.75
N ILE A 454 10.07 -13.01 2.96
CA ILE A 454 10.83 -12.06 3.79
C ILE A 454 12.16 -12.65 4.27
N ASP A 455 12.22 -13.96 4.46
CA ASP A 455 13.42 -14.63 4.93
C ASP A 455 14.43 -14.74 3.78
N ASP A 456 13.97 -15.04 2.56
CA ASP A 456 14.80 -14.97 1.35
C ASP A 456 15.39 -13.56 1.11
N ILE A 457 14.60 -12.50 1.35
CA ILE A 457 15.09 -11.11 1.26
C ILE A 457 16.19 -10.85 2.31
N LYS A 458 16.02 -11.35 3.54
CA LYS A 458 17.05 -11.21 4.59
C LYS A 458 18.30 -11.99 4.23
N ASP A 459 18.18 -13.20 3.71
CA ASP A 459 19.29 -14.06 3.35
C ASP A 459 20.13 -13.46 2.21
N PHE A 460 19.47 -12.77 1.26
CA PHE A 460 20.17 -11.97 0.26
C PHE A 460 20.96 -10.81 0.92
N LEU A 461 20.32 -10.04 1.79
CA LEU A 461 20.93 -8.88 2.45
C LEU A 461 22.07 -9.26 3.40
N GLN A 462 21.98 -10.40 4.08
CA GLN A 462 23.01 -10.90 5.01
C GLN A 462 24.37 -11.12 4.34
N ARG A 463 24.42 -11.32 3.01
CA ARG A 463 25.67 -11.44 2.25
C ARG A 463 26.50 -10.16 2.22
N PHE A 464 25.91 -9.03 2.64
CA PHE A 464 26.50 -7.70 2.60
C PHE A 464 26.70 -7.05 3.97
N LEU A 465 26.25 -7.71 5.05
CA LEU A 465 26.52 -7.35 6.44
C LEU A 465 27.83 -7.99 6.89
#